data_AF-A0A6C0LXT0-F1
#
_entry.id   AF-A0A6C0LXT0-F1
#
_cell.length_a   1.000
_cell.length_b   1.000
_cell.length_c   1.000
_cell.angle_alpha   90.00
_cell.angle_beta   90.00
_cell.angle_gamma   90.00
#
_symmetry.space_group_name_H-M   'P 1'
#
loop_
_entity.id
_entity.type
_entity.pdbx_description
1 polymer ?
#
loop_
_entity_poly.entity_id
_entity_poly.type
_entity_poly.pdbx_seq_one_letter_code
_entity_poly.pdbx_strand_id
1 'polypeptide(L)'
;MAECTRSARGTSDLCVAHGGGKRCSVAECTKSAQGITDLCVVHGGGKRCSVAECTRSAIGTTNLCVAHGGGKRCSVAECTKSAAGATDLCKAHGGGKRCSVSECARSARGATAFCVAHGGGKRCSMAECTKSAVGATAFCKAHGGGKRCSMAECTRSARGTSDLCVAHGGGKRCSMAECTRSARGTTDLCVAHGGGKRCSMAECTRSARGTTDLCVVHGGGKRCSVAECTRSAIGATDLCIAHGGGKRCPHCREWPDSRSGCKKYDGYCATCFKHVFPTDSRSEVLRVKSHETKVRNFLNEHRKGFIHDTVMYTGHCDCTHRRRIDHRMLIGSTMIAVETDERQHRGYDQQDEEDRYSDLYMIHSGNWIFIRFNPDGYRERGKWKNPKIEKRLPVLLNEIDKQIERIERDDHIELVEIIKLYYDK
;
A
#
# COMPACT_ATOMS: atom_id res chain seq x y z
N MET A 1 10.87 -48.50 32.97
CA MET A 1 12.00 -47.59 33.29
C MET A 1 13.35 -48.14 32.81
N ALA A 2 13.42 -48.90 31.70
CA ALA A 2 14.60 -49.74 31.43
C ALA A 2 15.64 -49.19 30.43
N GLU A 3 15.42 -48.06 29.75
CA GLU A 3 16.42 -47.55 28.78
C GLU A 3 16.49 -46.02 28.77
N CYS A 4 16.89 -45.41 29.89
CA CYS A 4 17.26 -44.00 29.88
C CYS A 4 18.76 -43.85 29.64
N THR A 5 19.16 -43.33 28.48
CA THR A 5 20.58 -43.08 28.13
C THR A 5 21.15 -41.80 28.77
N ARG A 6 20.37 -41.10 29.61
CA ARG A 6 20.80 -39.84 30.24
C ARG A 6 21.55 -40.13 31.53
N SER A 7 22.69 -39.48 31.71
CA SER A 7 23.52 -39.59 32.92
C SER A 7 22.73 -39.21 34.19
N ALA A 8 22.97 -39.98 35.25
CA ALA A 8 22.51 -39.68 36.60
C ALA A 8 23.08 -38.34 37.09
N ARG A 9 22.38 -37.67 38.02
CA ARG A 9 22.82 -36.36 38.53
C ARG A 9 22.82 -36.31 40.05
N GLY A 10 23.98 -35.98 40.62
CA GLY A 10 24.17 -35.89 42.07
C GLY A 10 24.31 -37.28 42.69
N THR A 11 23.78 -37.46 43.90
CA THR A 11 23.84 -38.73 44.64
C THR A 11 22.72 -39.70 44.28
N SER A 12 21.75 -39.29 43.46
CA SER A 12 20.68 -40.17 42.98
C SER A 12 21.09 -40.83 41.66
N ASP A 13 20.79 -42.13 41.50
CA ASP A 13 20.99 -42.88 40.25
C ASP A 13 20.02 -42.49 39.11
N LEU A 14 19.21 -41.45 39.33
CA LEU A 14 18.24 -40.95 38.38
C LEU A 14 18.80 -39.73 37.63
N CYS A 15 18.42 -39.61 36.36
CA CYS A 15 18.70 -38.40 35.58
C CYS A 15 17.69 -37.30 35.95
N VAL A 16 17.98 -36.04 35.59
CA VAL A 16 17.13 -34.88 35.93
C VAL A 16 15.66 -35.06 35.50
N ALA A 17 15.42 -35.66 34.34
CA ALA A 17 14.08 -35.89 33.82
C ALA A 17 13.30 -36.92 34.64
N HIS A 18 14.01 -37.82 35.32
CA HIS A 18 13.46 -38.82 36.22
C HIS A 18 13.63 -38.43 37.69
N GLY A 19 13.76 -37.13 37.99
CA GLY A 19 13.81 -36.63 39.37
C GLY A 19 15.21 -36.56 39.98
N GLY A 20 16.26 -36.83 39.21
CA GLY A 20 17.64 -36.74 39.68
C GLY A 20 18.11 -35.34 40.09
N GLY A 21 18.88 -35.28 41.17
CA GLY A 21 19.44 -34.05 41.75
C GLY A 21 18.53 -33.33 42.76
N LYS A 22 19.07 -32.30 43.42
CA LYS A 22 18.39 -31.55 44.50
C LYS A 22 17.10 -30.88 44.03
N ARG A 23 16.00 -31.08 44.76
CA ARG A 23 14.65 -30.59 44.43
C ARG A 23 14.29 -29.36 45.24
N CYS A 24 13.40 -28.54 44.70
CA CYS A 24 12.89 -27.38 45.42
C CYS A 24 12.20 -27.81 46.71
N SER A 25 12.49 -27.16 47.82
CA SER A 25 11.88 -27.44 49.13
C SER A 25 10.45 -26.95 49.28
N VAL A 26 9.97 -26.10 48.35
CA VAL A 26 8.57 -25.65 48.35
C VAL A 26 7.66 -26.83 48.04
N ALA A 27 6.64 -27.04 48.88
CA ALA A 27 5.66 -28.12 48.73
C ALA A 27 5.07 -28.14 47.31
N GLU A 28 4.88 -29.35 46.78
CA GLU A 28 4.33 -29.61 45.44
C GLU A 28 5.15 -29.04 44.27
N CYS A 29 6.36 -28.50 44.54
CA CYS A 29 7.23 -27.99 43.49
C CYS A 29 8.07 -29.10 42.86
N THR A 30 7.79 -29.43 41.60
CA THR A 30 8.57 -30.40 40.81
C THR A 30 9.75 -29.76 40.07
N LYS A 31 10.24 -28.59 40.50
CA LYS A 31 11.39 -27.95 39.87
C LYS A 31 12.66 -28.30 40.63
N SER A 32 13.77 -28.43 39.91
CA SER A 32 15.08 -28.63 40.53
C SER A 32 15.55 -27.36 41.24
N ALA A 33 16.16 -27.55 42.41
CA ALA A 33 16.80 -26.49 43.16
C ALA A 33 18.07 -25.99 42.46
N GLN A 34 18.49 -24.77 42.76
CA GLN A 34 19.60 -24.10 42.08
C GLN A 34 20.83 -23.93 42.96
N GLY A 35 21.96 -24.43 42.49
CA GLY A 35 23.24 -24.32 43.19
C GLY A 35 23.16 -24.92 44.60
N ILE A 36 23.60 -24.14 45.58
CA ILE A 36 23.57 -24.54 47.00
C ILE A 36 22.18 -24.38 47.63
N THR A 37 21.33 -23.52 47.08
CA THR A 37 20.01 -23.23 47.65
C THR A 37 19.07 -24.42 47.49
N ASP A 38 18.15 -24.60 48.43
CA ASP A 38 17.06 -25.58 48.35
C ASP A 38 15.89 -25.12 47.48
N LEU A 39 15.99 -23.96 46.83
CA LEU A 39 14.89 -23.36 46.08
C LEU A 39 15.15 -23.42 44.57
N CYS A 40 14.09 -23.49 43.78
CA CYS A 40 14.17 -23.35 42.33
C CYS A 40 14.21 -21.86 41.93
N VAL A 41 14.58 -21.55 40.68
CA VAL A 41 14.69 -20.16 40.18
C VAL A 41 13.43 -19.32 40.46
N VAL A 42 12.24 -19.91 40.31
CA VAL A 42 10.96 -19.21 40.50
C VAL A 42 10.71 -18.92 41.99
N HIS A 43 11.15 -19.80 42.88
CA HIS A 43 11.06 -19.63 44.33
C HIS A 43 12.30 -18.95 44.91
N GLY A 44 13.08 -18.22 44.10
CA GLY A 44 14.23 -17.44 44.58
C GLY A 44 15.56 -18.19 44.66
N GLY A 45 15.63 -19.40 44.14
CA GLY A 45 16.87 -20.18 44.07
C GLY A 45 17.95 -19.59 43.17
N GLY A 46 19.21 -19.77 43.57
CA GLY A 46 20.39 -19.25 42.89
C GLY A 46 20.77 -17.82 43.27
N LYS A 47 21.83 -17.27 42.66
CA LYS A 47 22.32 -15.92 42.96
C LYS A 47 21.31 -14.84 42.53
N ARG A 48 21.07 -13.85 43.39
CA ARG A 48 20.07 -12.78 43.20
C ARG A 48 20.75 -11.45 42.91
N CYS A 49 20.03 -10.59 42.19
CA CYS A 49 20.47 -9.23 41.94
C CYS A 49 20.62 -8.47 43.27
N SER A 50 21.74 -7.79 43.46
CA SER A 50 22.04 -7.03 44.67
C SER A 50 21.31 -5.68 44.76
N VAL A 51 20.68 -5.23 43.67
CA VAL A 51 19.86 -4.01 43.68
C VAL A 51 18.63 -4.25 44.53
N ALA A 52 18.36 -3.33 45.46
CA ALA A 52 17.21 -3.38 46.36
C ALA A 52 15.90 -3.61 45.58
N GLU A 53 15.01 -4.41 46.15
CA GLU A 53 13.70 -4.76 45.58
C GLU A 53 13.75 -5.49 44.22
N CYS A 54 14.94 -5.85 43.72
CA CYS A 54 15.07 -6.57 42.47
C CYS A 54 14.94 -8.09 42.67
N THR A 55 13.83 -8.65 42.20
CA THR A 55 13.59 -10.10 42.23
C THR A 55 14.15 -10.85 41.01
N ARG A 56 15.10 -10.26 40.28
CA ARG A 56 15.75 -10.93 39.14
C ARG A 56 16.99 -11.70 39.59
N SER A 57 17.26 -12.83 38.92
CA SER A 57 18.49 -13.57 39.15
C SER A 57 19.70 -12.80 38.61
N ALA A 58 20.80 -12.87 39.34
CA ALA A 58 22.08 -12.36 38.90
C ALA A 58 22.67 -13.25 37.80
N ILE A 59 23.46 -12.67 36.89
CA ILE A 59 24.02 -13.38 35.74
C ILE A 59 25.54 -13.33 35.74
N GLY A 60 26.17 -14.48 35.49
CA GLY A 60 27.62 -14.61 35.42
C GLY A 60 28.28 -14.45 36.79
N THR A 61 29.43 -13.79 36.81
CA THR A 61 30.21 -13.53 38.03
C THR A 61 29.72 -12.31 38.80
N THR A 62 28.97 -11.41 38.15
CA THR A 62 28.41 -10.21 38.78
C THR A 62 27.21 -10.56 39.66
N ASN A 63 27.01 -9.85 40.76
CA ASN A 63 25.81 -9.95 41.59
C ASN A 63 24.61 -9.15 41.03
N LEU A 64 24.62 -8.81 39.74
CA LEU A 64 23.60 -7.98 39.10
C LEU A 64 22.83 -8.80 38.07
N CYS A 65 21.56 -8.48 37.86
CA CYS A 65 20.78 -9.02 36.75
C CYS A 65 21.10 -8.28 35.44
N VAL A 66 20.72 -8.84 34.30
CA VAL A 66 21.01 -8.24 32.97
C VAL A 66 20.55 -6.79 32.85
N ALA A 67 19.39 -6.46 33.41
CA ALA A 67 18.84 -5.09 33.37
C ALA A 67 19.68 -4.09 34.18
N HIS A 68 20.32 -4.57 35.26
CA HIS A 68 21.22 -3.78 36.09
C HIS A 68 22.69 -4.00 35.72
N GLY A 69 22.98 -4.42 34.48
CA GLY A 69 24.37 -4.56 34.00
C GLY A 69 25.04 -5.91 34.29
N GLY A 70 24.28 -6.91 34.72
CA GLY A 70 24.78 -8.26 34.96
C GLY A 70 25.30 -8.97 33.71
N GLY A 71 26.38 -9.74 33.88
CA GLY A 71 27.05 -10.49 32.83
C GLY A 71 28.04 -9.67 32.00
N LYS A 72 28.72 -10.31 31.05
CA LYS A 72 29.75 -9.68 30.19
C LYS A 72 29.14 -8.58 29.32
N ARG A 73 29.80 -7.41 29.27
CA ARG A 73 29.32 -6.19 28.59
C ARG A 73 30.08 -5.94 27.31
N CYS A 74 29.44 -5.22 26.38
CA CYS A 74 30.08 -4.80 25.15
C CYS A 74 31.26 -3.86 25.46
N SER A 75 32.42 -4.12 24.87
CA SER A 75 33.63 -3.31 25.08
C SER A 75 33.62 -1.96 24.34
N VAL A 76 32.71 -1.77 23.38
CA VAL A 76 32.53 -0.47 22.72
C VAL A 76 32.07 0.57 23.73
N ALA A 77 32.78 1.71 23.77
CA ALA A 77 32.48 2.83 24.65
C ALA A 77 31.01 3.23 24.57
N GLU A 78 30.43 3.60 25.73
CA GLU A 78 29.03 4.01 25.87
C GLU A 78 27.98 2.94 25.50
N CYS A 79 28.40 1.71 25.16
CA CYS A 79 27.48 0.64 24.82
C CYS A 79 27.00 -0.12 26.07
N THR A 80 25.75 0.08 26.44
CA THR A 80 25.09 -0.65 27.55
C THR A 80 24.44 -1.97 27.09
N LYS A 81 24.91 -2.57 26.00
CA LYS A 81 24.41 -3.88 25.55
C LYS A 81 25.29 -5.00 26.08
N SER A 82 24.68 -6.15 26.40
CA SER A 82 25.44 -7.34 26.80
C SER A 82 26.25 -7.88 25.62
N ALA A 83 27.44 -8.38 25.92
CA ALA A 83 28.27 -9.07 24.94
C ALA A 83 27.60 -10.39 24.54
N ALA A 84 27.84 -10.82 23.29
CA ALA A 84 27.20 -11.99 22.72
C ALA A 84 28.13 -13.21 22.70
N GLY A 85 27.73 -14.27 23.39
CA GLY A 85 28.53 -15.50 23.48
C GLY A 85 29.84 -15.26 24.22
N ALA A 86 30.94 -15.81 23.71
CA ALA A 86 32.28 -15.65 24.30
C ALA A 86 32.96 -14.31 23.94
N THR A 87 32.45 -13.59 22.94
CA THR A 87 33.05 -12.33 22.47
C THR A 87 32.86 -11.19 23.46
N ASP A 88 33.65 -10.12 23.32
CA ASP A 88 33.54 -8.87 24.10
C ASP A 88 32.56 -7.86 23.48
N LEU A 89 31.93 -8.19 22.35
CA LEU A 89 31.07 -7.26 21.62
C LEU A 89 29.60 -7.70 21.70
N CYS A 90 28.67 -6.75 21.63
CA CYS A 90 27.26 -7.06 21.47
C CYS A 90 26.94 -7.44 20.02
N LYS A 91 25.79 -8.07 19.76
CA LYS A 91 25.38 -8.49 18.39
C LYS A 91 25.41 -7.34 17.36
N ALA A 92 25.08 -6.12 17.77
CA ALA A 92 25.07 -4.96 16.89
C ALA A 92 26.49 -4.52 16.50
N HIS A 93 27.45 -4.67 17.42
CA HIS A 93 28.87 -4.38 17.19
C HIS A 93 29.65 -5.62 16.75
N GLY A 94 28.99 -6.62 16.14
CA GLY A 94 29.67 -7.79 15.58
C GLY A 94 29.93 -8.94 16.56
N GLY A 95 29.36 -8.90 17.76
CA GLY A 95 29.46 -9.96 18.75
C GLY A 95 28.77 -11.27 18.35
N GLY A 96 29.33 -12.38 18.84
CA GLY A 96 28.88 -13.75 18.58
C GLY A 96 29.36 -14.31 17.24
N LYS A 97 28.95 -15.54 16.91
CA LYS A 97 29.36 -16.22 15.67
C LYS A 97 28.86 -15.45 14.42
N ARG A 98 29.74 -15.25 13.44
CA ARG A 98 29.50 -14.46 12.22
C ARG A 98 29.44 -15.34 10.99
N CYS A 99 28.75 -14.86 9.97
CA CYS A 99 28.65 -15.56 8.69
C CYS A 99 30.04 -15.67 8.05
N SER A 100 30.46 -16.87 7.65
CA SER A 100 31.76 -17.11 6.99
C SER A 100 31.84 -16.65 5.54
N VAL A 101 30.75 -16.14 4.96
CA VAL A 101 30.76 -15.54 3.61
C VAL A 101 31.47 -14.19 3.70
N SER A 102 32.42 -13.95 2.80
CA SER A 102 33.17 -12.70 2.69
C SER A 102 32.24 -11.50 2.67
N GLU A 103 32.64 -10.42 3.36
CA GLU A 103 31.90 -9.16 3.48
C GLU A 103 30.48 -9.28 4.11
N CYS A 104 30.11 -10.44 4.65
CA CYS A 104 28.82 -10.63 5.29
C CYS A 104 28.86 -10.29 6.79
N ALA A 105 28.46 -9.07 7.14
CA ALA A 105 28.30 -8.65 8.53
C ALA A 105 27.01 -9.19 9.22
N ARG A 106 26.48 -10.35 8.82
CA ARG A 106 25.32 -10.97 9.49
C ARG A 106 25.77 -12.05 10.47
N SER A 107 25.04 -12.21 11.57
CA SER A 107 25.31 -13.29 12.53
C SER A 107 24.98 -14.65 11.92
N ALA A 108 25.85 -15.63 12.19
CA ALA A 108 25.58 -17.02 11.87
C ALA A 108 24.44 -17.57 12.75
N ARG A 109 23.72 -18.58 12.25
CA ARG A 109 22.55 -19.12 12.95
C ARG A 109 22.76 -20.55 13.44
N GLY A 110 22.52 -20.75 14.74
CA GLY A 110 22.62 -22.07 15.37
C GLY A 110 24.07 -22.59 15.36
N ALA A 111 24.23 -23.87 15.01
CA ALA A 111 25.55 -24.50 14.91
C ALA A 111 26.28 -24.19 13.59
N THR A 112 25.57 -23.70 12.56
CA THR A 112 26.16 -23.43 11.25
C THR A 112 27.03 -22.18 11.26
N ALA A 113 27.99 -22.11 10.33
CA ALA A 113 28.87 -20.95 10.13
C ALA A 113 28.23 -19.84 9.28
N PHE A 114 26.99 -20.02 8.81
CA PHE A 114 26.36 -19.09 7.87
C PHE A 114 25.15 -18.36 8.48
N CYS A 115 24.82 -17.19 7.93
CA CYS A 115 23.59 -16.48 8.26
C CYS A 115 22.40 -17.07 7.49
N VAL A 116 21.15 -16.74 7.88
CA VAL A 116 19.94 -17.30 7.25
C VAL A 116 19.90 -17.12 5.73
N ALA A 117 20.36 -15.97 5.23
CA ALA A 117 20.38 -15.67 3.80
C ALA A 117 21.39 -16.55 3.04
N HIS A 118 22.47 -16.96 3.69
CA HIS A 118 23.51 -17.84 3.14
C HIS A 118 23.33 -19.29 3.62
N GLY A 119 22.09 -19.73 3.88
CA GLY A 119 21.81 -21.12 4.25
C GLY A 119 22.01 -21.48 5.73
N GLY A 120 22.20 -20.50 6.59
CA GLY A 120 22.38 -20.70 8.03
C GLY A 120 21.16 -21.27 8.75
N GLY A 121 21.42 -22.19 9.68
CA GLY A 121 20.41 -22.91 10.47
C GLY A 121 19.79 -24.11 9.74
N LYS A 122 18.86 -24.81 10.41
CA LYS A 122 18.20 -26.01 9.85
C LYS A 122 17.39 -25.65 8.59
N ARG A 123 17.59 -26.42 7.50
CA ARG A 123 16.89 -26.26 6.21
C ARG A 123 15.75 -27.24 6.07
N CYS A 124 14.80 -26.90 5.21
CA CYS A 124 13.73 -27.80 4.81
C CYS A 124 14.31 -29.03 4.10
N SER A 125 13.90 -30.22 4.51
CA SER A 125 14.33 -31.49 3.90
C SER A 125 13.64 -31.83 2.58
N MET A 126 12.61 -31.08 2.17
CA MET A 126 12.04 -31.24 0.83
C MET A 126 13.09 -30.87 -0.23
N ALA A 127 13.22 -31.73 -1.26
CA ALA A 127 14.07 -31.51 -2.42
C ALA A 127 13.89 -30.11 -3.01
N GLU A 128 15.00 -29.49 -3.42
CA GLU A 128 15.07 -28.15 -4.02
C GLU A 128 14.50 -27.01 -3.14
N CYS A 129 14.08 -27.28 -1.90
CA CYS A 129 13.54 -26.27 -1.02
C CYS A 129 14.65 -25.54 -0.26
N THR A 130 14.97 -24.33 -0.70
CA THR A 130 15.92 -23.46 -0.02
C THR A 130 15.31 -22.69 1.15
N LYS A 131 14.19 -23.12 1.76
CA LYS A 131 13.57 -22.41 2.91
C LYS A 131 14.05 -22.98 4.24
N SER A 132 14.05 -22.14 5.28
CA SER A 132 14.39 -22.57 6.65
C SER A 132 13.33 -23.51 7.22
N ALA A 133 13.78 -24.55 7.92
CA ALA A 133 12.89 -25.39 8.71
C ALA A 133 12.38 -24.64 9.95
N VAL A 134 11.21 -25.04 10.45
CA VAL A 134 10.54 -24.36 11.57
C VAL A 134 10.64 -25.18 12.85
N GLY A 135 11.24 -24.58 13.90
CA GLY A 135 11.34 -25.19 15.22
C GLY A 135 12.20 -26.46 15.20
N ALA A 136 11.67 -27.54 15.78
CA ALA A 136 12.32 -28.85 15.80
C ALA A 136 12.06 -29.69 14.53
N THR A 137 11.12 -29.29 13.68
CA THR A 137 10.75 -30.06 12.48
C THR A 137 11.80 -29.96 11.38
N ALA A 138 11.79 -30.93 10.47
CA ALA A 138 12.68 -30.97 9.30
C ALA A 138 12.19 -30.11 8.12
N PHE A 139 10.98 -29.55 8.20
CA PHE A 139 10.35 -28.88 7.05
C PHE A 139 10.11 -27.39 7.29
N CYS A 140 10.00 -26.63 6.19
CA CYS A 140 9.57 -25.24 6.26
C CYS A 140 8.06 -25.13 6.48
N LYS A 141 7.57 -23.94 6.85
CA LYS A 141 6.14 -23.72 7.15
C LYS A 141 5.19 -24.19 6.04
N ALA A 142 5.58 -24.00 4.77
CA ALA A 142 4.79 -24.40 3.60
C ALA A 142 4.74 -25.92 3.44
N HIS A 143 5.81 -26.62 3.80
CA HIS A 143 5.93 -28.09 3.71
C HIS A 143 5.59 -28.77 5.05
N GLY A 144 4.67 -28.19 5.82
CA GLY A 144 4.21 -28.79 7.08
C GLY A 144 5.08 -28.50 8.31
N GLY A 145 6.11 -27.67 8.19
CA GLY A 145 6.96 -27.29 9.31
C GLY A 145 6.23 -26.56 10.45
N GLY A 146 6.66 -26.85 11.69
CA GLY A 146 6.09 -26.29 12.92
C GLY A 146 4.78 -26.96 13.37
N LYS A 147 4.23 -26.49 14.49
CA LYS A 147 2.99 -27.02 15.10
C LYS A 147 1.79 -26.89 14.13
N ARG A 148 1.03 -27.97 13.91
CA ARG A 148 -0.16 -27.99 13.03
C ARG A 148 -1.45 -27.95 13.84
N CYS A 149 -2.52 -27.54 13.18
CA CYS A 149 -3.85 -27.57 13.74
C CYS A 149 -4.25 -29.00 14.09
N SER A 150 -4.77 -29.24 15.30
CA SER A 150 -5.24 -30.56 15.74
C SER A 150 -6.59 -30.96 15.16
N MET A 151 -7.37 -30.01 14.62
CA MET A 151 -8.62 -30.33 13.91
C MET A 151 -8.36 -31.27 12.72
N ALA A 152 -9.18 -32.30 12.61
CA ALA A 152 -9.15 -33.28 11.52
C ALA A 152 -9.12 -32.58 10.15
N GLU A 153 -8.31 -33.12 9.24
CA GLU A 153 -8.12 -32.63 7.86
C GLU A 153 -7.63 -31.17 7.73
N CYS A 154 -7.33 -30.50 8.84
CA CYS A 154 -6.84 -29.14 8.82
C CYS A 154 -5.32 -29.10 8.64
N THR A 155 -4.89 -28.82 7.42
CA THR A 155 -3.46 -28.66 7.14
C THR A 155 -2.91 -27.31 7.57
N ARG A 156 -3.64 -26.43 8.27
CA ARG A 156 -3.14 -25.09 8.64
C ARG A 156 -2.19 -25.15 9.85
N SER A 157 -1.28 -24.18 9.96
CA SER A 157 -0.39 -24.08 11.14
C SER A 157 -1.18 -23.64 12.37
N ALA A 158 -0.88 -24.26 13.51
CA ALA A 158 -1.38 -23.80 14.80
C ALA A 158 -0.78 -22.43 15.18
N ARG A 159 -1.49 -21.65 16.00
CA ARG A 159 -1.10 -20.28 16.35
C ARG A 159 -0.81 -20.14 17.84
N GLY A 160 0.40 -19.67 18.18
CA GLY A 160 0.77 -19.41 19.58
C GLY A 160 0.97 -20.72 20.34
N THR A 161 0.45 -20.78 21.58
CA THR A 161 0.53 -21.96 22.44
C THR A 161 -0.55 -23.00 22.12
N SER A 162 -1.70 -22.60 21.58
CA SER A 162 -2.80 -23.51 21.24
C SER A 162 -2.43 -24.50 20.14
N ASP A 163 -3.08 -25.66 20.14
CA ASP A 163 -3.00 -26.68 19.07
C ASP A 163 -3.86 -26.36 17.85
N LEU A 164 -4.57 -25.24 17.84
CA LEU A 164 -5.52 -24.88 16.79
C LEU A 164 -4.97 -23.77 15.89
N CYS A 165 -5.43 -23.72 14.64
CA CYS A 165 -5.19 -22.60 13.74
C CYS A 165 -6.14 -21.44 14.03
N VAL A 166 -5.85 -20.23 13.54
CA VAL A 166 -6.67 -19.02 13.81
C VAL A 166 -8.17 -19.22 13.48
N ALA A 167 -8.47 -19.92 12.38
CA ALA A 167 -9.84 -20.19 11.95
C ALA A 167 -10.57 -21.14 12.91
N HIS A 168 -9.85 -22.05 13.56
CA HIS A 168 -10.37 -22.98 14.55
C HIS A 168 -10.15 -22.46 15.99
N GLY A 169 -10.05 -21.14 16.19
CA GLY A 169 -9.91 -20.56 17.54
C GLY A 169 -8.48 -20.52 18.09
N GLY A 170 -7.47 -20.78 17.27
CA GLY A 170 -6.08 -20.71 17.67
C GLY A 170 -5.57 -19.30 17.97
N GLY A 171 -4.61 -19.22 18.90
CA GLY A 171 -4.02 -17.98 19.38
C GLY A 171 -4.85 -17.28 20.47
N LYS A 172 -4.36 -16.14 20.98
CA LYS A 172 -5.02 -15.36 22.03
C LYS A 172 -6.38 -14.83 21.54
N ARG A 173 -7.44 -15.05 22.33
CA ARG A 173 -8.84 -14.69 21.99
C ARG A 173 -9.29 -13.45 22.75
N CYS A 174 -10.28 -12.76 22.17
CA CYS A 174 -10.89 -11.61 22.82
C CYS A 174 -11.54 -12.05 24.14
N SER A 175 -11.28 -11.33 25.24
CA SER A 175 -11.86 -11.62 26.56
C SER A 175 -13.31 -11.20 26.70
N MET A 176 -13.82 -10.34 25.81
CA MET A 176 -15.25 -9.98 25.79
C MET A 176 -16.12 -11.22 25.57
N ALA A 177 -17.17 -11.34 26.38
CA ALA A 177 -18.16 -12.40 26.30
C ALA A 177 -18.70 -12.55 24.87
N GLU A 178 -18.89 -13.80 24.44
CA GLU A 178 -19.41 -14.18 23.12
C GLU A 178 -18.56 -13.70 21.92
N CYS A 179 -17.38 -13.12 22.14
CA CYS A 179 -16.53 -12.63 21.07
C CYS A 179 -15.54 -13.71 20.58
N THR A 180 -15.81 -14.25 19.39
CA THR A 180 -14.91 -15.20 18.72
C THR A 180 -13.84 -14.51 17.86
N ARG A 181 -13.47 -13.25 18.15
CA ARG A 181 -12.39 -12.58 17.41
C ARG A 181 -11.05 -12.79 18.11
N SER A 182 -9.97 -12.76 17.33
CA SER A 182 -8.61 -12.84 17.89
C SER A 182 -8.24 -11.55 18.61
N ALA A 183 -7.60 -11.68 19.78
CA ALA A 183 -7.01 -10.55 20.48
C ALA A 183 -5.81 -10.00 19.70
N ARG A 184 -5.46 -8.72 19.95
CA ARG A 184 -4.41 -8.02 19.19
C ARG A 184 -3.30 -7.50 20.09
N GLY A 185 -2.06 -7.75 19.66
CA GLY A 185 -0.87 -7.28 20.37
C GLY A 185 -0.77 -7.96 21.74
N THR A 186 -0.46 -7.16 22.76
CA THR A 186 -0.38 -7.59 24.16
C THR A 186 -1.74 -7.63 24.86
N THR A 187 -2.73 -6.91 24.32
CA THR A 187 -4.08 -6.81 24.91
C THR A 187 -4.85 -8.12 24.83
N ASP A 188 -5.84 -8.29 25.70
CA ASP A 188 -6.80 -9.41 25.69
C ASP A 188 -8.01 -9.14 24.79
N LEU A 189 -8.04 -8.02 24.08
CA LEU A 189 -9.20 -7.58 23.30
C LEU A 189 -8.92 -7.64 21.80
N CYS A 190 -9.98 -7.80 21.00
CA CYS A 190 -9.91 -7.66 19.55
C CYS A 190 -9.98 -6.17 19.14
N VAL A 191 -9.66 -5.84 17.88
CA VAL A 191 -9.65 -4.44 17.40
C VAL A 191 -10.97 -3.71 17.68
N ALA A 192 -12.11 -4.38 17.46
CA ALA A 192 -13.43 -3.79 17.67
C ALA A 192 -13.70 -3.47 19.15
N HIS A 193 -13.12 -4.24 20.06
CA HIS A 193 -13.22 -4.04 21.51
C HIS A 193 -12.00 -3.27 22.06
N GLY A 194 -11.31 -2.46 21.23
CA GLY A 194 -10.19 -1.64 21.69
C GLY A 194 -8.84 -2.34 21.76
N GLY A 195 -8.73 -3.55 21.20
CA GLY A 195 -7.49 -4.33 21.19
C GLY A 195 -6.40 -3.77 20.27
N GLY A 196 -5.15 -3.93 20.71
CA GLY A 196 -3.95 -3.42 20.04
C GLY A 196 -3.57 -1.99 20.46
N LYS A 197 -2.56 -1.42 19.81
CA LYS A 197 -2.04 -0.09 20.11
C LYS A 197 -3.07 0.99 19.74
N ARG A 198 -3.36 1.93 20.64
CA ARG A 198 -4.40 2.97 20.49
C ARG A 198 -3.76 4.34 20.30
N CYS A 199 -4.50 5.23 19.65
CA CYS A 199 -4.07 6.60 19.46
C CYS A 199 -3.90 7.29 20.82
N SER A 200 -2.79 7.97 21.05
CA SER A 200 -2.51 8.69 22.29
C SER A 200 -3.25 10.02 22.41
N MET A 201 -3.78 10.55 21.31
CA MET A 201 -4.62 11.75 21.33
C MET A 201 -5.87 11.54 22.20
N ALA A 202 -6.15 12.52 23.05
CA ALA A 202 -7.31 12.54 23.93
C ALA A 202 -8.60 12.27 23.14
N GLU A 203 -9.49 11.47 23.73
CA GLU A 203 -10.80 11.09 23.16
C GLU A 203 -10.75 10.34 21.81
N CYS A 204 -9.56 9.93 21.35
CA CYS A 204 -9.42 9.22 20.10
C CYS A 204 -9.50 7.70 20.27
N THR A 205 -10.60 7.10 19.81
CA THR A 205 -10.79 5.64 19.79
C THR A 205 -10.28 4.99 18.49
N ARG A 206 -9.33 5.60 17.79
CA ARG A 206 -8.74 4.98 16.58
C ARG A 206 -7.47 4.21 16.94
N SER A 207 -7.19 3.17 16.17
CA SER A 207 -5.96 2.39 16.35
C SER A 207 -4.74 3.19 15.89
N ALA A 208 -3.67 3.12 16.67
CA ALA A 208 -2.38 3.67 16.27
C ALA A 208 -1.80 2.89 15.09
N ARG A 209 -0.98 3.55 14.27
CA ARG A 209 -0.44 2.97 13.03
C ARG A 209 1.08 2.90 13.05
N GLY A 210 1.61 1.74 12.64
CA GLY A 210 3.06 1.51 12.58
C GLY A 210 3.71 1.52 13.96
N THR A 211 4.87 2.17 14.07
CA THR A 211 5.61 2.32 15.32
C THR A 211 5.10 3.48 16.19
N THR A 212 4.40 4.44 15.59
CA THR A 212 3.87 5.63 16.27
C THR A 212 2.73 5.30 17.24
N ASP A 213 2.49 6.17 18.21
CA ASP A 213 1.35 6.12 19.14
C ASP A 213 0.10 6.82 18.59
N LEU A 214 0.12 7.26 17.32
CA LEU A 214 -0.94 8.06 16.72
C LEU A 214 -1.69 7.28 15.64
N CYS A 215 -2.97 7.62 15.43
CA CYS A 215 -3.75 7.11 14.31
C CYS A 215 -3.44 7.91 13.04
N VAL A 216 -3.83 7.40 11.86
CA VAL A 216 -3.50 8.03 10.56
C VAL A 216 -3.92 9.51 10.47
N VAL A 217 -5.06 9.89 11.06
CA VAL A 217 -5.55 11.27 11.04
C VAL A 217 -4.70 12.18 11.93
N HIS A 218 -4.20 11.65 13.04
CA HIS A 218 -3.29 12.35 13.95
C HIS A 218 -1.82 12.17 13.57
N GLY A 219 -1.52 11.91 12.29
CA GLY A 219 -0.12 11.78 11.81
C GLY A 219 0.52 10.40 12.06
N GLY A 220 -0.27 9.39 12.39
CA GLY A 220 0.19 8.04 12.65
C GLY A 220 0.67 7.28 11.41
N GLY A 221 1.74 6.52 11.57
CA GLY A 221 2.38 5.76 10.50
C GLY A 221 3.46 6.54 9.77
N LYS A 222 3.94 6.00 8.64
CA LYS A 222 5.02 6.59 7.85
C LYS A 222 4.53 7.82 7.09
N ARG A 223 5.26 8.94 7.17
CA ARG A 223 4.88 10.25 6.61
C ARG A 223 5.72 10.61 5.40
N CYS A 224 5.16 11.44 4.53
CA CYS A 224 5.87 11.96 3.37
C CYS A 224 7.11 12.75 3.82
N SER A 225 8.27 12.50 3.21
CA SER A 225 9.52 13.19 3.52
C SER A 225 9.62 14.59 2.93
N VAL A 226 8.84 14.91 1.90
CA VAL A 226 8.76 16.28 1.35
C VAL A 226 8.32 17.26 2.43
N ALA A 227 9.05 18.35 2.57
CA ALA A 227 8.80 19.41 3.53
C ALA A 227 7.34 19.89 3.46
N GLU A 228 6.75 20.17 4.62
CA GLU A 228 5.37 20.66 4.77
C GLU A 228 4.27 19.69 4.28
N CYS A 229 4.63 18.49 3.80
CA CYS A 229 3.66 17.52 3.33
C CYS A 229 3.08 16.69 4.49
N THR A 230 1.81 16.93 4.80
CA THR A 230 1.05 16.15 5.79
C THR A 230 0.36 14.92 5.19
N ARG A 231 0.86 14.37 4.07
CA ARG A 231 0.31 13.13 3.51
C ARG A 231 1.09 11.90 3.98
N SER A 232 0.40 10.76 4.04
CA SER A 232 1.03 9.49 4.42
C SER A 232 1.92 8.99 3.29
N ALA A 233 3.10 8.46 3.65
CA ALA A 233 3.94 7.76 2.71
C ALA A 233 3.30 6.42 2.31
N ILE A 234 3.47 6.03 1.05
CA ILE A 234 2.82 4.84 0.47
C ILE A 234 3.86 3.81 0.04
N GLY A 235 3.65 2.57 0.46
CA GLY A 235 4.53 1.46 0.07
C GLY A 235 5.88 1.50 0.81
N ALA A 236 6.94 1.16 0.10
CA ALA A 236 8.30 1.13 0.66
C ALA A 236 8.97 2.52 0.72
N THR A 237 8.53 3.46 -0.13
CA THR A 237 9.10 4.81 -0.23
C THR A 237 8.76 5.68 0.97
N ASP A 238 9.52 6.75 1.18
CA ASP A 238 9.21 7.81 2.16
C ASP A 238 8.25 8.88 1.61
N LEU A 239 7.74 8.69 0.39
CA LEU A 239 6.93 9.69 -0.32
C LEU A 239 5.44 9.31 -0.34
N CYS A 240 4.58 10.33 -0.37
CA CYS A 240 3.15 10.14 -0.61
C CYS A 240 2.86 9.92 -2.10
N ILE A 241 1.65 9.46 -2.45
CA ILE A 241 1.28 9.15 -3.83
C ILE A 241 1.51 10.31 -4.82
N ALA A 242 1.28 11.55 -4.38
CA ALA A 242 1.47 12.76 -5.19
C ALA A 242 2.96 13.06 -5.41
N HIS A 243 3.80 12.79 -4.42
CA HIS A 243 5.25 12.97 -4.50
C HIS A 243 5.98 11.71 -4.97
N GLY A 244 5.33 10.86 -5.78
CA GLY A 244 6.00 9.67 -6.34
C GLY A 244 6.00 8.42 -5.44
N GLY A 245 5.21 8.42 -4.36
CA GLY A 245 5.06 7.27 -3.48
C GLY A 245 4.24 6.12 -4.07
N GLY A 246 4.49 4.91 -3.58
CA GLY A 246 3.80 3.69 -4.01
C GLY A 246 4.38 3.07 -5.29
N LYS A 247 3.65 2.13 -5.90
CA LYS A 247 4.08 1.50 -7.15
C LYS A 247 3.83 2.44 -8.32
N ARG A 248 4.89 2.82 -9.03
CA ARG A 248 4.83 3.73 -10.18
C ARG A 248 4.56 2.97 -11.48
N CYS A 249 3.91 3.64 -12.43
CA CYS A 249 3.73 3.10 -13.76
C CYS A 249 5.11 2.92 -14.39
N PRO A 250 5.46 1.72 -14.89
CA PRO A 250 6.81 1.46 -15.41
C PRO A 250 7.13 2.33 -16.63
N HIS A 251 6.14 2.69 -17.43
CA HIS A 251 6.31 3.47 -18.66
C HIS A 251 6.59 4.96 -18.42
N CYS A 252 5.85 5.62 -17.52
CA CYS A 252 6.06 7.04 -17.21
C CYS A 252 6.79 7.25 -15.88
N ARG A 253 7.57 6.27 -15.40
CA ARG A 253 8.22 6.37 -14.09
C ARG A 253 9.23 7.52 -14.01
N GLU A 254 9.84 7.87 -15.14
CA GLU A 254 10.91 8.89 -15.25
C GLU A 254 10.37 10.24 -15.72
N TRP A 255 9.07 10.34 -16.00
CA TRP A 255 8.46 11.59 -16.46
C TRP A 255 8.17 12.49 -15.25
N PRO A 256 8.27 13.83 -15.41
CA PRO A 256 7.91 14.77 -14.35
C PRO A 256 6.48 14.57 -13.83
N ASP A 257 5.55 14.20 -14.70
CA ASP A 257 4.14 13.92 -14.39
C ASP A 257 3.85 12.43 -14.13
N SER A 258 4.88 11.67 -13.73
CA SER A 258 4.78 10.24 -13.47
C SER A 258 3.50 9.89 -12.71
N ARG A 259 2.87 8.78 -13.09
CA ARG A 259 1.59 8.34 -12.50
C ARG A 259 1.75 7.04 -11.74
N SER A 260 0.83 6.82 -10.79
CA SER A 260 0.78 5.57 -10.05
C SER A 260 0.31 4.43 -10.95
N GLY A 261 0.98 3.30 -10.82
CA GLY A 261 0.58 2.05 -11.45
C GLY A 261 -0.59 1.42 -10.71
N CYS A 262 -1.52 0.79 -11.43
CA CYS A 262 -2.64 0.08 -10.80
C CYS A 262 -2.68 -1.39 -11.22
N LYS A 263 -3.15 -2.27 -10.33
CA LYS A 263 -3.23 -3.71 -10.60
C LYS A 263 -4.16 -4.05 -11.76
N LYS A 264 -5.22 -3.27 -11.97
CA LYS A 264 -6.20 -3.46 -13.05
C LYS A 264 -5.55 -3.36 -14.43
N TYR A 265 -4.50 -2.56 -14.55
CA TYR A 265 -3.76 -2.29 -15.78
C TYR A 265 -2.33 -2.83 -15.67
N ASP A 266 -2.15 -3.95 -14.98
CA ASP A 266 -0.87 -4.68 -14.87
C ASP A 266 0.30 -3.82 -14.37
N GLY A 267 0.00 -2.86 -13.49
CA GLY A 267 0.97 -1.93 -12.94
C GLY A 267 1.21 -0.68 -13.78
N TYR A 268 0.57 -0.52 -14.94
CA TYR A 268 0.58 0.73 -15.70
C TYR A 268 -0.46 1.72 -15.15
N CYS A 269 -0.27 3.01 -15.43
CA CYS A 269 -1.35 3.98 -15.29
C CYS A 269 -2.31 3.82 -16.48
N ALA A 270 -3.56 4.25 -16.34
CA ALA A 270 -4.57 4.11 -17.39
C ALA A 270 -4.12 4.73 -18.73
N THR A 271 -3.46 5.90 -18.67
CA THR A 271 -2.95 6.60 -19.85
C THR A 271 -1.86 5.80 -20.57
N CYS A 272 -0.82 5.35 -19.86
CA CYS A 272 0.22 4.56 -20.51
C CYS A 272 -0.30 3.21 -20.97
N PHE A 273 -1.21 2.58 -20.22
CA PHE A 273 -1.77 1.28 -20.58
C PHE A 273 -2.48 1.32 -21.94
N LYS A 274 -3.33 2.34 -22.20
CA LYS A 274 -4.03 2.46 -23.49
C LYS A 274 -3.10 2.70 -24.69
N HIS A 275 -1.93 3.30 -24.47
CA HIS A 275 -0.95 3.56 -25.53
C HIS A 275 -0.05 2.34 -25.77
N VAL A 276 0.42 1.70 -24.71
CA VAL A 276 1.32 0.54 -24.79
C VAL A 276 0.57 -0.72 -25.22
N PHE A 277 -0.71 -0.86 -24.84
CA PHE A 277 -1.54 -2.02 -25.16
C PHE A 277 -2.79 -1.61 -25.94
N PRO A 278 -2.65 -1.12 -27.18
CA PRO A 278 -3.74 -0.53 -27.95
C PRO A 278 -4.82 -1.53 -28.39
N THR A 279 -4.50 -2.83 -28.41
CA THR A 279 -5.41 -3.92 -28.84
C THR A 279 -6.03 -4.67 -27.67
N ASP A 280 -5.64 -4.38 -26.43
CA ASP A 280 -6.22 -5.00 -25.24
C ASP A 280 -7.66 -4.47 -25.04
N SER A 281 -8.61 -5.37 -24.75
CA SER A 281 -10.02 -5.02 -24.55
C SER A 281 -10.25 -3.99 -23.44
N ARG A 282 -9.36 -3.93 -22.43
CA ARG A 282 -9.42 -2.92 -21.36
C ARG A 282 -9.03 -1.53 -21.87
N SER A 283 -8.23 -1.45 -22.92
CA SER A 283 -7.84 -0.19 -23.58
C SER A 283 -8.97 0.35 -24.45
N GLU A 284 -9.80 -0.50 -25.04
CA GLU A 284 -11.03 -0.11 -25.74
C GLU A 284 -11.99 0.64 -24.80
N VAL A 285 -12.23 0.10 -23.60
CA VAL A 285 -13.04 0.77 -22.56
C VAL A 285 -12.43 2.12 -22.12
N LEU A 286 -11.11 2.29 -22.22
CA LEU A 286 -10.43 3.56 -21.94
C LEU A 286 -10.53 4.56 -23.10
N ARG A 287 -10.68 4.10 -24.35
CA ARG A 287 -10.91 4.95 -25.54
C ARG A 287 -12.35 5.43 -25.64
N VAL A 288 -13.32 4.59 -25.26
CA VAL A 288 -14.78 4.85 -25.38
C VAL A 288 -15.30 5.88 -24.35
N LYS A 289 -14.44 6.51 -23.54
CA LYS A 289 -14.86 7.24 -22.33
C LYS A 289 -14.80 8.77 -22.34
N SER A 290 -14.22 9.46 -23.33
CA SER A 290 -14.46 10.91 -23.42
C SER A 290 -15.82 11.17 -24.05
N HIS A 291 -16.55 12.17 -23.54
CA HIS A 291 -17.80 12.59 -24.17
C HIS A 291 -17.54 13.07 -25.60
N GLU A 292 -16.38 13.70 -25.81
CA GLU A 292 -15.84 14.10 -27.12
C GLU A 292 -15.78 12.94 -28.13
N THR A 293 -15.29 11.75 -27.74
CA THR A 293 -15.23 10.59 -28.65
C THR A 293 -16.63 10.10 -29.04
N LYS A 294 -17.59 10.17 -28.11
CA LYS A 294 -18.98 9.78 -28.37
C LYS A 294 -19.66 10.75 -29.34
N VAL A 295 -19.50 12.05 -29.12
CA VAL A 295 -20.01 13.09 -30.03
C VAL A 295 -19.39 12.90 -31.41
N ARG A 296 -18.08 12.66 -31.48
CA ARG A 296 -17.38 12.42 -32.73
C ARG A 296 -17.93 11.23 -33.52
N ASN A 297 -17.97 10.06 -32.90
CA ASN A 297 -18.45 8.87 -33.59
C ASN A 297 -19.89 9.06 -34.09
N PHE A 298 -20.74 9.72 -33.30
CA PHE A 298 -22.11 10.01 -33.68
C PHE A 298 -22.20 10.94 -34.90
N LEU A 299 -21.45 12.04 -34.93
CA LEU A 299 -21.47 12.98 -36.05
C LEU A 299 -20.95 12.32 -37.34
N ASN A 300 -19.88 11.53 -37.26
CA ASN A 300 -19.31 10.83 -38.42
C ASN A 300 -20.27 9.81 -39.04
N GLU A 301 -21.09 9.16 -38.21
CA GLU A 301 -22.07 8.17 -38.65
C GLU A 301 -23.27 8.83 -39.34
N HIS A 302 -23.68 10.02 -38.88
CA HIS A 302 -24.92 10.67 -39.34
C HIS A 302 -24.69 11.70 -40.45
N ARG A 303 -23.48 12.28 -40.58
CA ARG A 303 -23.16 13.28 -41.61
C ARG A 303 -21.75 13.06 -42.19
N LYS A 304 -21.70 12.76 -43.49
CA LYS A 304 -20.44 12.72 -44.26
C LYS A 304 -20.01 14.15 -44.62
N GLY A 305 -18.72 14.46 -44.51
CA GLY A 305 -18.16 15.76 -44.92
C GLY A 305 -17.52 16.58 -43.79
N PHE A 306 -17.68 16.18 -42.54
CA PHE A 306 -16.95 16.79 -41.44
C PHE A 306 -15.45 16.44 -41.47
N ILE A 307 -14.61 17.44 -41.24
CA ILE A 307 -13.18 17.31 -40.98
C ILE A 307 -12.98 17.33 -39.47
N HIS A 308 -12.26 16.34 -38.93
CA HIS A 308 -12.10 16.11 -37.50
C HIS A 308 -10.64 16.19 -37.06
N ASP A 309 -10.37 16.85 -35.94
CA ASP A 309 -9.04 16.90 -35.25
C ASP A 309 -7.86 17.26 -36.18
N THR A 310 -8.12 18.02 -37.25
CA THR A 310 -7.08 18.52 -38.16
C THR A 310 -6.76 19.97 -37.83
N VAL A 311 -5.50 20.25 -37.50
CA VAL A 311 -5.01 21.61 -37.22
C VAL A 311 -5.23 22.50 -38.44
N MET A 312 -5.76 23.72 -38.26
CA MET A 312 -5.68 24.76 -39.29
C MET A 312 -4.34 25.48 -39.18
N TYR A 313 -3.54 25.46 -40.26
CA TYR A 313 -2.22 26.07 -40.30
C TYR A 313 -2.33 27.51 -40.84
N THR A 314 -1.84 28.49 -40.09
CA THR A 314 -1.51 29.82 -40.61
C THR A 314 -0.03 30.03 -40.32
N GLY A 315 0.76 30.42 -41.33
CA GLY A 315 2.22 30.44 -41.30
C GLY A 315 2.89 31.42 -40.31
N HIS A 316 2.18 31.89 -39.28
CA HIS A 316 2.59 32.99 -38.41
C HIS A 316 2.57 32.68 -36.89
N CYS A 317 2.23 31.46 -36.44
CA CYS A 317 2.48 31.03 -35.04
C CYS A 317 2.51 29.51 -34.89
N ASP A 318 3.39 28.98 -34.02
CA ASP A 318 3.44 27.58 -33.56
C ASP A 318 2.40 27.24 -32.47
N CYS A 319 1.27 27.95 -32.46
CA CYS A 319 0.18 27.88 -31.48
C CYS A 319 -0.77 26.67 -31.75
N THR A 320 -0.22 25.47 -31.93
CA THR A 320 -0.93 24.29 -32.49
C THR A 320 -2.13 23.74 -31.69
N HIS A 321 -2.29 24.12 -30.41
CA HIS A 321 -3.42 23.72 -29.56
C HIS A 321 -4.61 24.69 -29.62
N ARG A 322 -4.39 25.98 -29.91
CA ARG A 322 -5.46 27.02 -29.96
C ARG A 322 -6.30 26.95 -31.25
N ARG A 323 -5.87 26.16 -32.25
CA ARG A 323 -6.41 26.13 -33.62
C ARG A 323 -7.00 24.78 -34.03
N ARG A 324 -7.32 23.94 -33.03
CA ARG A 324 -8.00 22.66 -33.24
C ARG A 324 -9.48 22.85 -32.94
N ILE A 325 -10.29 22.63 -33.97
CA ILE A 325 -11.73 22.56 -33.88
C ILE A 325 -12.08 21.08 -33.96
N ASP A 326 -12.86 20.58 -33.00
CA ASP A 326 -13.16 19.15 -32.89
C ASP A 326 -13.82 18.63 -34.18
N HIS A 327 -14.76 19.39 -34.72
CA HIS A 327 -15.52 19.08 -35.93
C HIS A 327 -15.76 20.34 -36.73
N ARG A 328 -15.46 20.33 -38.03
CA ARG A 328 -15.82 21.43 -38.92
C ARG A 328 -16.27 20.98 -40.30
N MET A 329 -17.05 21.82 -40.95
CA MET A 329 -17.50 21.62 -42.32
C MET A 329 -17.63 22.98 -43.01
N LEU A 330 -17.21 23.05 -44.27
CA LEU A 330 -17.37 24.23 -45.11
C LEU A 330 -18.57 24.03 -46.02
N ILE A 331 -19.52 24.96 -46.00
CA ILE A 331 -20.70 24.97 -46.88
C ILE A 331 -20.79 26.35 -47.54
N GLY A 332 -20.66 26.39 -48.86
CA GLY A 332 -20.50 27.65 -49.59
C GLY A 332 -19.26 28.39 -49.10
N SER A 333 -19.44 29.60 -48.58
CA SER A 333 -18.40 30.41 -47.94
C SER A 333 -18.40 30.31 -46.41
N THR A 334 -19.37 29.62 -45.80
CA THR A 334 -19.59 29.60 -44.35
C THR A 334 -19.02 28.34 -43.70
N MET A 335 -18.29 28.51 -42.60
CA MET A 335 -17.73 27.42 -41.81
C MET A 335 -18.66 27.09 -40.63
N ILE A 336 -19.12 25.85 -40.54
CA ILE A 336 -19.78 25.32 -39.34
C ILE A 336 -18.74 24.59 -38.51
N ALA A 337 -18.63 24.96 -37.24
CA ALA A 337 -17.73 24.38 -36.25
C ALA A 337 -18.52 23.83 -35.06
N VAL A 338 -18.29 22.57 -34.66
CA VAL A 338 -18.88 21.98 -33.45
C VAL A 338 -17.79 21.73 -32.43
N GLU A 339 -17.97 22.28 -31.23
CA GLU A 339 -17.04 22.17 -30.11
C GLU A 339 -17.69 21.41 -28.96
N THR A 340 -17.03 20.33 -28.50
CA THR A 340 -17.49 19.56 -27.34
C THR A 340 -16.86 20.16 -26.08
N ASP A 341 -17.67 20.90 -25.32
CA ASP A 341 -17.21 21.60 -24.12
C ASP A 341 -17.53 20.77 -22.86
N GLU A 342 -16.59 19.91 -22.47
CA GLU A 342 -16.67 19.20 -21.20
C GLU A 342 -16.49 20.20 -20.02
N ARG A 343 -17.44 20.22 -19.10
CA ARG A 343 -17.53 21.07 -17.89
C ARG A 343 -17.87 22.55 -18.10
N GLN A 344 -18.36 22.93 -19.28
CA GLN A 344 -18.86 24.29 -19.59
C GLN A 344 -17.81 25.40 -19.38
N HIS A 345 -16.51 25.10 -19.45
CA HIS A 345 -15.43 26.07 -19.15
C HIS A 345 -15.69 27.01 -17.96
N ARG A 346 -16.17 26.49 -16.80
CA ARG A 346 -16.54 27.28 -15.59
C ARG A 346 -15.41 28.08 -14.91
N GLY A 347 -14.30 28.35 -15.59
CA GLY A 347 -13.15 29.07 -15.05
C GLY A 347 -12.35 29.90 -16.06
N TYR A 348 -12.87 30.16 -17.27
CA TYR A 348 -12.22 31.08 -18.23
C TYR A 348 -12.80 32.49 -18.12
N ASP A 349 -11.94 33.49 -18.33
CA ASP A 349 -12.32 34.89 -18.50
C ASP A 349 -13.03 35.05 -19.86
N GLN A 350 -14.09 35.85 -19.91
CA GLN A 350 -14.90 36.06 -21.12
C GLN A 350 -14.04 36.65 -22.26
N GLN A 351 -13.01 37.42 -21.90
CA GLN A 351 -12.05 38.02 -22.82
C GLN A 351 -11.20 36.98 -23.58
N ASP A 352 -10.77 35.89 -22.90
CA ASP A 352 -9.95 34.84 -23.51
C ASP A 352 -10.74 34.00 -24.54
N GLU A 353 -12.07 33.88 -24.37
CA GLU A 353 -12.94 33.23 -25.37
C GLU A 353 -13.13 34.12 -26.61
N GLU A 354 -13.33 35.43 -26.42
CA GLU A 354 -13.48 36.40 -27.51
C GLU A 354 -12.19 36.52 -28.36
N ASP A 355 -11.03 36.57 -27.70
CA ASP A 355 -9.73 36.61 -28.38
C ASP A 355 -9.47 35.34 -29.21
N ARG A 356 -9.93 34.16 -28.73
CA ARG A 356 -9.84 32.90 -29.47
C ARG A 356 -10.71 32.87 -30.72
N TYR A 357 -11.93 33.42 -30.67
CA TYR A 357 -12.79 33.50 -31.85
C TYR A 357 -12.27 34.52 -32.87
N SER A 358 -11.67 35.63 -32.40
CA SER A 358 -10.99 36.62 -33.23
C SER A 358 -9.77 36.02 -33.95
N ASP A 359 -8.98 35.19 -33.26
CA ASP A 359 -7.85 34.46 -33.86
C ASP A 359 -8.28 33.46 -34.95
N LEU A 360 -9.45 32.84 -34.81
CA LEU A 360 -10.01 31.89 -35.80
C LEU A 360 -10.57 32.60 -37.04
N TYR A 361 -11.13 33.80 -36.88
CA TYR A 361 -11.57 34.65 -38.00
C TYR A 361 -10.42 34.95 -38.97
N MET A 362 -9.22 35.21 -38.46
CA MET A 362 -8.01 35.47 -39.28
C MET A 362 -7.58 34.28 -40.15
N ILE A 363 -8.20 33.10 -40.01
CA ILE A 363 -7.83 31.86 -40.71
C ILE A 363 -8.69 31.62 -41.97
N HIS A 364 -9.94 32.09 -42.01
CA HIS A 364 -10.87 31.85 -43.12
C HIS A 364 -11.71 33.10 -43.39
N SER A 365 -11.66 33.62 -44.62
CA SER A 365 -12.33 34.87 -45.04
C SER A 365 -13.84 34.77 -45.26
N GLY A 366 -14.52 33.87 -44.54
CA GLY A 366 -15.96 33.64 -44.63
C GLY A 366 -16.66 33.68 -43.28
N ASN A 367 -17.97 33.49 -43.27
CA ASN A 367 -18.78 33.53 -42.04
C ASN A 367 -18.56 32.26 -41.20
N TRP A 368 -18.74 32.36 -39.88
CA TRP A 368 -18.55 31.25 -38.94
C TRP A 368 -19.78 31.01 -38.07
N ILE A 369 -20.18 29.75 -37.93
CA ILE A 369 -21.20 29.30 -36.99
C ILE A 369 -20.60 28.28 -36.04
N PHE A 370 -20.46 28.64 -34.76
CA PHE A 370 -19.99 27.78 -33.69
C PHE A 370 -21.15 27.17 -32.93
N ILE A 371 -21.27 25.84 -32.93
CA ILE A 371 -22.22 25.10 -32.10
C ILE A 371 -21.43 24.50 -30.93
N ARG A 372 -21.56 25.13 -29.76
CA ARG A 372 -20.95 24.64 -28.51
C ARG A 372 -21.90 23.67 -27.83
N PHE A 373 -21.48 22.42 -27.71
CA PHE A 373 -22.27 21.35 -27.13
C PHE A 373 -21.70 20.92 -25.78
N ASN A 374 -22.48 21.10 -24.70
CA ASN A 374 -22.12 20.61 -23.38
C ASN A 374 -22.68 19.19 -23.15
N PRO A 375 -21.83 18.15 -23.05
CA PRO A 375 -22.27 16.79 -22.76
C PRO A 375 -22.58 16.54 -21.27
N ASP A 376 -22.15 17.43 -20.38
CA ASP A 376 -22.25 17.25 -18.93
C ASP A 376 -23.58 17.77 -18.33
N GLY A 377 -23.77 17.64 -17.03
CA GLY A 377 -24.93 18.23 -16.35
C GLY A 377 -24.92 19.76 -16.41
N TYR A 378 -26.11 20.36 -16.47
CA TYR A 378 -26.32 21.80 -16.57
C TYR A 378 -27.49 22.26 -15.69
N ARG A 379 -27.60 23.57 -15.49
CA ARG A 379 -28.73 24.21 -14.80
C ARG A 379 -29.64 24.89 -15.81
N GLU A 380 -30.94 24.69 -15.67
CA GLU A 380 -31.92 25.44 -16.45
C GLU A 380 -33.01 25.93 -15.51
N ARG A 381 -33.22 27.25 -15.47
CA ARG A 381 -34.19 27.88 -14.56
C ARG A 381 -33.94 27.46 -13.10
N GLY A 382 -32.66 27.45 -12.71
CA GLY A 382 -32.21 27.07 -11.36
C GLY A 382 -32.26 25.58 -11.02
N LYS A 383 -32.79 24.71 -11.89
CA LYS A 383 -32.87 23.25 -11.64
C LYS A 383 -31.74 22.51 -12.33
N TRP A 384 -31.09 21.58 -11.61
CA TRP A 384 -30.06 20.71 -12.17
C TRP A 384 -30.66 19.67 -13.10
N LYS A 385 -30.13 19.58 -14.32
CA LYS A 385 -30.49 18.62 -15.35
C LYS A 385 -29.25 17.85 -15.78
N ASN A 386 -29.35 16.53 -15.82
CA ASN A 386 -28.31 15.68 -16.42
C ASN A 386 -28.90 14.54 -17.28
N PRO A 387 -29.59 14.85 -18.39
CA PRO A 387 -30.02 13.83 -19.33
C PRO A 387 -28.81 13.05 -19.89
N LYS A 388 -29.00 11.75 -20.12
CA LYS A 388 -28.00 10.90 -20.80
C LYS A 388 -27.59 11.52 -22.15
N ILE A 389 -26.30 11.49 -22.47
CA ILE A 389 -25.74 12.10 -23.69
C ILE A 389 -26.41 11.57 -24.95
N GLU A 390 -26.80 10.29 -24.97
CA GLU A 390 -27.47 9.65 -26.10
C GLU A 390 -28.82 10.30 -26.47
N LYS A 391 -29.48 10.97 -25.51
CA LYS A 391 -30.71 11.74 -25.77
C LYS A 391 -30.45 13.16 -26.30
N ARG A 392 -29.22 13.66 -26.16
CA ARG A 392 -28.84 15.03 -26.53
C ARG A 392 -28.22 15.11 -27.93
N LEU A 393 -27.54 14.04 -28.34
CA LEU A 393 -26.91 13.94 -29.66
C LEU A 393 -27.88 14.20 -30.82
N PRO A 394 -29.14 13.73 -30.82
CA PRO A 394 -30.10 14.07 -31.87
C PRO A 394 -30.43 15.57 -31.94
N VAL A 395 -30.42 16.28 -30.81
CA VAL A 395 -30.67 17.74 -30.78
C VAL A 395 -29.48 18.50 -31.36
N LEU A 396 -28.26 18.04 -31.10
CA LEU A 396 -27.06 18.58 -31.73
C LEU A 396 -27.14 18.43 -33.26
N LEU A 397 -27.50 17.24 -33.75
CA LEU A 397 -27.65 16.99 -35.18
C LEU A 397 -28.73 17.88 -35.80
N ASN A 398 -29.89 18.01 -35.16
CA ASN A 398 -30.97 18.86 -35.64
C ASN A 398 -30.57 20.34 -35.70
N GLU A 399 -29.77 20.82 -34.75
CA GLU A 399 -29.26 22.20 -34.82
C GLU A 399 -28.25 22.38 -35.94
N ILE A 400 -27.35 21.42 -36.16
CA ILE A 400 -26.44 21.42 -37.31
C ILE A 400 -27.25 21.51 -38.60
N ASP A 401 -28.22 20.62 -38.79
CA ASP A 401 -29.03 20.54 -40.01
C ASP A 401 -29.81 21.84 -40.26
N LYS A 402 -30.35 22.45 -39.21
CA LYS A 402 -31.00 23.75 -39.27
C LYS A 402 -30.07 24.86 -39.75
N GLN A 403 -28.81 24.89 -39.30
CA GLN A 403 -27.84 25.89 -39.75
C GLN A 403 -27.37 25.64 -41.19
N ILE A 404 -27.30 24.38 -41.62
CA ILE A 404 -27.04 24.03 -43.02
C ILE A 404 -28.16 24.57 -43.92
N GLU A 405 -29.42 24.28 -43.59
CA GLU A 405 -30.57 24.77 -44.36
C GLU A 405 -30.58 26.31 -44.43
N ARG A 406 -30.20 26.98 -43.34
CA ARG A 406 -30.08 28.44 -43.28
C ARG A 406 -29.03 28.97 -44.26
N ILE A 407 -27.87 28.33 -44.33
CA ILE A 407 -26.81 28.69 -45.30
C ILE A 407 -27.29 28.45 -46.74
N GLU A 408 -27.96 27.34 -47.00
CA GLU A 408 -28.46 26.99 -48.35
C GLU A 408 -29.57 27.93 -48.85
N ARG A 409 -30.33 28.53 -47.93
CA ARG A 409 -31.36 29.54 -48.24
C ARG A 409 -30.80 30.96 -48.43
N ASP A 410 -29.48 31.13 -48.29
CA ASP A 410 -28.79 32.44 -48.34
C ASP A 410 -29.33 33.44 -47.31
N ASP A 411 -29.76 32.93 -46.15
CA ASP A 411 -30.17 33.78 -45.04
C ASP A 411 -28.95 34.59 -44.55
N HIS A 412 -29.19 35.80 -44.04
CA HIS A 412 -28.12 36.61 -43.47
C HIS A 412 -27.48 35.88 -42.26
N ILE A 413 -26.15 35.72 -42.31
CA ILE A 413 -25.34 35.14 -41.25
C ILE A 413 -24.35 36.20 -40.79
N GLU A 414 -24.30 36.47 -39.48
CA GLU A 414 -23.30 37.38 -38.92
C GLU A 414 -21.89 36.79 -39.13
N LEU A 415 -20.87 37.65 -39.03
CA LEU A 415 -19.48 37.23 -39.26
C LEU A 415 -19.07 36.04 -38.38
N VAL A 416 -19.53 36.02 -37.12
CA VAL A 416 -19.34 34.93 -36.15
C VAL A 416 -20.61 34.77 -35.31
N GLU A 417 -21.27 33.62 -35.38
CA GLU A 417 -22.42 33.27 -34.53
C GLU A 417 -22.07 32.12 -33.57
N ILE A 418 -22.52 32.20 -32.30
CA ILE A 418 -22.27 31.17 -31.28
C ILE A 418 -23.59 30.63 -30.71
N ILE A 419 -23.82 29.35 -30.91
CA ILE A 419 -25.00 28.61 -30.46
C ILE A 419 -24.59 27.68 -29.30
N LYS A 420 -25.12 27.95 -28.09
CA LYS A 420 -24.82 27.17 -26.88
C LYS A 420 -25.94 26.17 -26.57
N LEU A 421 -25.64 24.87 -26.67
CA LEU A 421 -26.57 23.78 -26.35
C LEU A 421 -26.26 23.18 -24.97
N TYR A 422 -27.29 23.10 -24.11
CA TYR A 422 -27.22 22.51 -22.76
C TYR A 422 -26.27 23.23 -21.79
N TYR A 423 -26.24 24.56 -21.82
CA TYR A 423 -25.48 25.40 -20.88
C TYR A 423 -26.34 25.88 -19.72
N ASP A 424 -25.68 26.36 -18.67
CA ASP A 424 -26.35 26.97 -17.52
C ASP A 424 -27.12 28.24 -17.98
N LYS A 425 -28.43 28.29 -17.69
CA LYS A 425 -29.34 29.40 -17.99
C LYS A 425 -30.24 29.76 -16.82
#